data_AF-A0A6A4V0Y6-F1
#
_entry.id   AF-A0A6A4V0Y6-F1
#
_cell.length_a   1.000
_cell.length_b   1.000
_cell.length_c   1.000
_cell.angle_alpha   90.00
_cell.angle_beta   90.00
_cell.angle_gamma   90.00
#
_symmetry.space_group_name_H-M   'P 1'
#
loop_
_entity.id
_entity.type
_entity.pdbx_description
1 polymer ?
#
loop_
_entity_poly.entity_id
_entity_poly.type
_entity_poly.pdbx_seq_one_letter_code
_entity_poly.pdbx_strand_id
1 'polypeptide(L)'
;MDFFKSLTTKSLTILYALSLDKSQSLTYTIDSTKYSIMYLGGVMLKIVIGGQMDKQVIANLITQLCNGTAEVSIKSDIEAAIAVQTNQAQYYFGACATGAGGALAMAIGLIGPQSCVSVSIPGRVFGEGELREAVRSGKKAFGFVNYDAEKVIPVLLDEILKK
;
A
#
# COMPACT_ATOMS: atom_id res chain seq x y z
N MET A 1 -45.27 9.79 -14.14
CA MET A 1 -44.17 10.78 -14.25
C MET A 1 -43.30 10.82 -12.97
N ASP A 2 -43.68 10.06 -11.93
CA ASP A 2 -43.06 10.11 -10.60
C ASP A 2 -41.90 9.13 -10.39
N PHE A 3 -41.83 8.06 -11.20
CA PHE A 3 -40.72 7.10 -11.15
C PHE A 3 -39.38 7.75 -11.57
N PHE A 4 -39.41 8.60 -12.61
CA PHE A 4 -38.23 9.33 -13.10
C PHE A 4 -37.79 10.46 -12.16
N LYS A 5 -38.71 11.13 -11.44
CA LYS A 5 -38.35 12.11 -10.38
C LYS A 5 -37.76 11.44 -9.13
N SER A 6 -38.23 10.24 -8.79
CA SER A 6 -37.67 9.43 -7.70
C SER A 6 -36.22 9.02 -8.01
N LEU A 7 -35.93 8.61 -9.24
CA LEU A 7 -34.58 8.24 -9.70
C LEU A 7 -33.59 9.42 -9.68
N THR A 8 -34.00 10.63 -10.06
CA THR A 8 -33.10 11.79 -10.07
C THR A 8 -32.71 12.25 -8.67
N THR A 9 -33.63 12.16 -7.71
CA THR A 9 -33.38 12.54 -6.32
C THR A 9 -32.57 11.45 -5.58
N LYS A 10 -32.87 10.17 -5.86
CA LYS A 10 -32.10 9.01 -5.36
C LYS A 10 -30.63 9.06 -5.82
N SER A 11 -30.38 9.37 -7.10
CA SER A 11 -29.01 9.48 -7.63
C SER A 11 -28.23 10.68 -7.09
N LEU A 12 -28.88 11.83 -6.88
CA LEU A 12 -28.21 13.02 -6.32
C LEU A 12 -27.79 12.79 -4.86
N THR A 13 -28.62 12.14 -4.05
CA THR A 13 -28.33 11.86 -2.64
C THR A 13 -27.19 10.86 -2.47
N ILE A 14 -27.10 9.85 -3.36
CA ILE A 14 -25.98 8.89 -3.38
C ILE A 14 -24.67 9.59 -3.78
N LEU A 15 -24.70 10.46 -4.81
CA LEU A 15 -23.53 11.27 -5.18
C LEU A 15 -23.10 12.23 -4.07
N TYR A 16 -24.06 12.84 -3.35
CA TYR A 16 -23.75 13.77 -2.27
C TYR A 16 -23.19 13.07 -1.03
N ALA A 17 -23.72 11.89 -0.69
CA ALA A 17 -23.14 11.06 0.34
C ALA A 17 -21.67 10.76 0.01
N LEU A 18 -21.36 10.36 -1.24
CA LEU A 18 -19.99 10.06 -1.69
C LEU A 18 -19.01 11.24 -1.54
N SER A 19 -19.51 12.47 -1.31
CA SER A 19 -18.73 13.69 -1.15
C SER A 19 -18.47 14.12 0.30
N LEU A 20 -19.08 13.48 1.30
CA LEU A 20 -19.00 13.90 2.70
C LEU A 20 -18.36 12.82 3.61
N ASP A 21 -17.25 13.25 4.21
CA ASP A 21 -16.49 12.73 5.35
C ASP A 21 -16.26 11.21 5.53
N LYS A 22 -14.98 10.88 5.67
CA LYS A 22 -14.39 9.53 5.64
C LYS A 22 -14.40 8.95 7.05
N SER A 23 -15.30 8.00 7.34
CA SER A 23 -15.17 6.92 8.37
C SER A 23 -16.48 6.45 9.02
N GLN A 24 -17.66 6.79 8.49
CA GLN A 24 -18.93 6.30 9.07
C GLN A 24 -19.79 5.50 8.08
N SER A 25 -20.45 4.45 8.59
CA SER A 25 -21.53 3.75 7.90
C SER A 25 -22.77 4.64 7.87
N LEU A 26 -23.29 4.94 6.68
CA LEU A 26 -24.52 5.70 6.50
C LEU A 26 -25.67 4.73 6.26
N THR A 27 -26.64 4.69 7.18
CA THR A 27 -27.90 3.98 6.99
C THR A 27 -28.97 4.96 6.55
N TYR A 28 -29.64 4.67 5.43
CA TYR A 28 -30.77 5.46 4.93
C TYR A 28 -31.94 4.55 4.57
N THR A 29 -33.16 5.08 4.67
CA THR A 29 -34.39 4.32 4.39
C THR A 29 -35.03 4.83 3.10
N ILE A 30 -35.28 3.93 2.15
CA ILE A 30 -36.07 4.20 0.95
C ILE A 30 -37.27 3.26 0.95
N ASP A 31 -38.49 3.80 0.81
CA ASP A 31 -39.71 3.00 0.67
C ASP A 31 -39.84 1.92 1.77
N SER A 32 -39.57 2.30 3.03
CA SER A 32 -39.55 1.44 4.23
C SER A 32 -38.43 0.39 4.30
N THR A 33 -37.53 0.36 3.31
CA THR A 33 -36.37 -0.54 3.26
C THR A 33 -35.12 0.21 3.72
N LYS A 34 -34.41 -0.34 4.71
CA LYS A 34 -33.12 0.21 5.19
C LYS A 34 -31.97 -0.27 4.31
N TYR A 35 -31.16 0.68 3.86
CA TYR A 35 -29.93 0.45 3.12
C TYR A 35 -28.76 0.97 3.96
N SER A 36 -27.68 0.20 4.04
CA SER A 36 -26.44 0.63 4.68
C SER A 36 -25.36 0.79 3.62
N ILE A 37 -24.92 2.03 3.39
CA ILE A 37 -23.73 2.34 2.60
C ILE A 37 -22.54 2.39 3.57
N MET A 38 -21.60 1.47 3.39
CA MET A 38 -20.30 1.56 4.04
C MET A 38 -19.35 2.35 3.12
N TYR A 39 -18.82 3.45 3.65
CA TYR A 39 -17.71 4.14 3.00
C TYR A 39 -16.46 3.27 3.11
N LEU A 40 -16.05 2.66 1.99
CA LEU A 40 -14.71 2.08 1.84
C LEU A 40 -13.65 3.17 1.54
N GLY A 41 -14.02 4.45 1.64
CA GLY A 41 -13.31 5.63 1.13
C GLY A 41 -12.10 6.12 1.94
N GLY A 42 -11.24 5.21 2.39
CA GLY A 42 -9.83 5.54 2.61
C GLY A 42 -9.10 5.50 1.27
N VAL A 43 -8.04 6.30 1.07
CA VAL A 43 -7.10 5.99 -0.01
C VAL A 43 -6.44 4.67 0.42
N MET A 44 -6.89 3.56 -0.16
CA MET A 44 -6.34 2.24 0.14
C MET A 44 -4.83 2.31 -0.10
N LEU A 45 -4.05 1.91 0.90
CA LEU A 45 -2.60 1.98 0.81
C LEU A 45 -2.14 1.14 -0.39
N LYS A 46 -1.42 1.73 -1.33
CA LYS A 46 -0.92 1.04 -2.53
C LYS A 46 0.54 0.68 -2.36
N ILE A 47 0.80 -0.62 -2.39
CA ILE A 47 2.14 -1.21 -2.28
C ILE A 47 2.48 -1.90 -3.60
N VAL A 48 3.67 -1.64 -4.11
CA VAL A 48 4.20 -2.30 -5.31
C VAL A 48 5.37 -3.19 -4.96
N ILE A 49 5.38 -4.40 -5.54
CA ILE A 49 6.47 -5.36 -5.40
C ILE A 49 7.35 -5.30 -6.65
N GLY A 50 8.59 -4.85 -6.46
CA GLY A 50 9.65 -4.88 -7.45
C GLY A 50 10.71 -5.91 -7.08
N GLY A 51 11.99 -5.60 -7.31
CA GLY A 51 13.12 -6.49 -7.05
C GLY A 51 13.29 -7.62 -8.07
N GLN A 52 14.29 -8.48 -7.88
CA GLN A 52 14.59 -9.55 -8.84
C GLN A 52 14.15 -10.94 -8.34
N MET A 53 13.73 -11.07 -7.08
CA MET A 53 13.47 -12.37 -6.44
C MET A 53 12.16 -12.39 -5.64
N ASP A 54 11.54 -13.56 -5.58
CA ASP A 54 10.45 -13.93 -4.66
C ASP A 54 9.25 -12.97 -4.61
N LYS A 55 8.97 -12.26 -5.72
CA LYS A 55 7.89 -11.27 -5.79
C LYS A 55 6.52 -11.81 -5.35
N GLN A 56 6.19 -13.05 -5.75
CA GLN A 56 4.91 -13.65 -5.39
C GLN A 56 4.83 -13.97 -3.89
N VAL A 57 5.92 -14.47 -3.30
CA VAL A 57 5.99 -14.77 -1.86
C VAL A 57 5.85 -13.48 -1.06
N ILE A 58 6.58 -12.43 -1.45
CA ILE A 58 6.51 -11.11 -0.82
C ILE A 58 5.08 -10.54 -0.96
N ALA A 59 4.48 -10.59 -2.15
CA ALA A 59 3.13 -10.09 -2.37
C ALA A 59 2.10 -10.81 -1.49
N ASN A 60 2.19 -12.14 -1.39
CA ASN A 60 1.30 -12.94 -0.55
C ASN A 60 1.46 -12.58 0.93
N LEU A 61 2.70 -12.49 1.42
CA LEU A 61 3.00 -12.12 2.79
C LEU A 61 2.45 -10.73 3.14
N ILE A 62 2.70 -9.72 2.30
CA ILE A 62 2.18 -8.37 2.52
C ILE A 62 0.65 -8.37 2.48
N THR A 63 0.03 -9.07 1.53
CA THR A 63 -1.43 -9.13 1.42
C THR A 63 -2.06 -9.75 2.66
N GLN A 64 -1.48 -10.84 3.18
CA GLN A 64 -1.94 -11.49 4.41
C GLN A 64 -1.82 -10.56 5.62
N LEU A 65 -0.69 -9.87 5.76
CA LEU A 65 -0.45 -8.95 6.88
C LEU A 65 -1.32 -7.69 6.84
N CYS A 66 -1.61 -7.17 5.65
CA CYS A 66 -2.45 -5.98 5.49
C CYS A 66 -3.94 -6.25 5.70
N ASN A 67 -4.41 -7.50 5.63
CA ASN A 67 -5.81 -7.89 5.88
C ASN A 67 -6.86 -6.97 5.19
N GLY A 68 -6.63 -6.62 3.92
CA GLY A 68 -7.53 -5.77 3.13
C GLY A 68 -7.34 -4.24 3.28
N THR A 69 -6.42 -3.78 4.14
CA THR A 69 -6.11 -2.34 4.31
C THR A 69 -5.19 -1.76 3.23
N ALA A 70 -4.56 -2.63 2.42
CA ALA A 70 -3.65 -2.24 1.36
C ALA A 70 -3.91 -3.03 0.06
N GLU A 71 -3.73 -2.37 -1.07
CA GLU A 71 -3.70 -2.96 -2.41
C GLU A 71 -2.24 -3.29 -2.75
N VAL A 72 -1.98 -4.56 -3.04
CA VAL A 72 -0.63 -5.05 -3.36
C VAL A 72 -0.58 -5.46 -4.83
N SER A 73 0.39 -4.93 -5.59
CA SER A 73 0.58 -5.31 -6.98
C SER A 73 2.03 -5.66 -7.29
N ILE A 74 2.23 -6.79 -7.98
CA ILE A 74 3.53 -7.18 -8.52
C ILE A 74 3.77 -6.42 -9.83
N LYS A 75 4.95 -5.83 -9.99
CA LYS A 75 5.33 -5.09 -11.19
C LYS A 75 6.77 -5.41 -11.60
N SER A 76 7.16 -5.02 -12.81
CA SER A 76 8.60 -4.92 -13.12
C SER A 76 9.25 -3.84 -12.25
N ASP A 77 10.58 -3.89 -12.11
CA ASP A 77 11.30 -3.00 -11.19
C ASP A 77 11.19 -1.53 -11.61
N ILE A 78 11.15 -1.30 -12.92
CA ILE A 78 10.97 0.02 -13.53
C ILE A 78 9.54 0.50 -13.26
N GLU A 79 8.51 -0.30 -13.55
CA GLU A 79 7.12 0.10 -13.33
C GLU A 79 6.81 0.34 -11.85
N ALA A 80 7.33 -0.50 -10.95
CA ALA A 80 7.19 -0.31 -9.51
C ALA A 80 7.85 1.01 -9.05
N ALA A 81 9.06 1.29 -9.52
CA ALA A 81 9.75 2.53 -9.18
C ALA A 81 9.04 3.77 -9.74
N ILE A 82 8.55 3.72 -10.99
CA ILE A 82 7.73 4.78 -11.61
C ILE A 82 6.44 5.00 -10.82
N ALA A 83 5.77 3.93 -10.39
CA ALA A 83 4.53 4.03 -9.62
C ALA A 83 4.74 4.80 -8.31
N VAL A 84 5.86 4.59 -7.60
CA VAL A 84 6.18 5.37 -6.40
C VAL A 84 6.63 6.79 -6.73
N GLN A 85 7.45 6.97 -7.77
CA GLN A 85 7.89 8.30 -8.22
C GLN A 85 6.71 9.21 -8.59
N THR A 86 5.69 8.65 -9.23
CA THR A 86 4.48 9.36 -9.69
C THR A 86 3.35 9.36 -8.66
N ASN A 87 3.61 8.88 -7.44
CA ASN A 87 2.64 8.75 -6.34
C ASN A 87 1.40 7.88 -6.64
N GLN A 88 1.48 7.00 -7.65
CA GLN A 88 0.48 5.96 -7.90
C GLN A 88 0.54 4.82 -6.86
N ALA A 89 1.70 4.64 -6.21
CA ALA A 89 1.92 3.79 -5.07
C ALA A 89 2.67 4.54 -3.96
N GLN A 90 2.46 4.15 -2.71
CA GLN A 90 3.11 4.79 -1.56
C GLN A 90 4.42 4.10 -1.19
N TYR A 91 4.47 2.76 -1.30
CA TYR A 91 5.63 1.98 -0.90
C TYR A 91 6.04 0.96 -1.95
N TYR A 92 7.35 0.76 -2.02
CA TYR A 92 8.03 -0.24 -2.85
C TYR A 92 8.71 -1.25 -1.94
N PHE A 93 8.50 -2.54 -2.22
CA PHE A 93 9.24 -3.63 -1.59
C PHE A 93 9.95 -4.43 -2.67
N GLY A 94 11.25 -4.67 -2.50
CA GLY A 94 12.05 -5.44 -3.45
C GLY A 94 13.07 -6.34 -2.76
N ALA A 95 13.29 -7.52 -3.33
CA ALA A 95 14.29 -8.45 -2.83
C ALA A 95 15.28 -8.88 -3.91
N CYS A 96 16.50 -9.19 -3.48
CA CYS A 96 17.52 -9.88 -4.26
C CYS A 96 18.49 -10.59 -3.30
N ALA A 97 19.46 -11.34 -3.82
CA ALA A 97 20.42 -12.08 -3.00
C ALA A 97 21.26 -11.21 -2.04
N THR A 98 21.44 -9.91 -2.34
CA THR A 98 22.23 -8.98 -1.51
C THR A 98 21.39 -7.93 -0.79
N GLY A 99 20.10 -7.84 -1.09
CA GLY A 99 19.18 -6.82 -0.56
C GLY A 99 19.44 -5.38 -0.97
N ALA A 100 20.42 -5.10 -1.84
CA ALA A 100 20.76 -3.76 -2.30
C ALA A 100 20.52 -3.60 -3.82
N GLY A 101 21.42 -4.13 -4.65
CA GLY A 101 21.46 -3.88 -6.10
C GLY A 101 20.14 -4.23 -6.81
N GLY A 102 19.93 -5.50 -7.16
CA GLY A 102 18.69 -5.93 -7.81
C GLY A 102 17.42 -5.67 -6.99
N ALA A 103 17.53 -5.39 -5.69
CA ALA A 103 16.38 -5.05 -4.85
C ALA A 103 15.93 -3.58 -5.01
N LEU A 104 16.86 -2.65 -5.27
CA LEU A 104 16.58 -1.20 -5.20
C LEU A 104 17.20 -0.36 -6.32
N ALA A 105 18.05 -0.88 -7.20
CA ALA A 105 18.81 -0.07 -8.15
C ALA A 105 17.91 0.88 -8.96
N MET A 106 16.77 0.37 -9.44
CA MET A 106 15.80 1.18 -10.19
C MET A 106 15.04 2.18 -9.31
N ALA A 107 14.66 1.77 -8.09
CA ALA A 107 14.03 2.65 -7.11
C ALA A 107 14.96 3.81 -6.73
N ILE A 108 16.25 3.55 -6.50
CA ILE A 108 17.26 4.57 -6.19
C ILE A 108 17.42 5.53 -7.36
N GLY A 109 17.48 5.02 -8.59
CA GLY A 109 17.65 5.86 -9.79
C GLY A 109 16.48 6.80 -10.06
N LEU A 110 15.23 6.37 -9.81
CA LEU A 110 14.03 7.14 -10.14
C LEU A 110 13.44 7.92 -8.96
N ILE A 111 13.42 7.33 -7.77
CA ILE A 111 12.82 7.92 -6.56
C ILE A 111 13.88 8.68 -5.74
N GLY A 112 15.16 8.34 -5.93
CA GLY A 112 16.29 8.94 -5.24
C GLY A 112 16.75 8.15 -4.01
N PRO A 113 18.06 8.19 -3.68
CA PRO A 113 18.63 7.40 -2.58
C PRO A 113 18.10 7.79 -1.19
N GLN A 114 17.68 9.05 -1.02
CA GLN A 114 17.11 9.52 0.26
C GLN A 114 15.78 8.84 0.59
N SER A 115 15.03 8.39 -0.41
CA SER A 115 13.75 7.68 -0.24
C SER A 115 13.90 6.17 -0.15
N CYS A 116 15.11 5.64 -0.35
CA CYS A 116 15.39 4.21 -0.42
C CYS A 116 16.25 3.77 0.76
N VAL A 117 16.12 2.51 1.16
CA VAL A 117 16.98 1.88 2.16
C VAL A 117 17.04 0.37 1.96
N SER A 118 18.25 -0.18 2.00
CA SER A 118 18.46 -1.61 2.14
C SER A 118 18.43 -1.95 3.62
N VAL A 119 17.42 -2.71 4.06
CA VAL A 119 17.19 -3.06 5.47
C VAL A 119 17.80 -4.40 5.85
N SER A 120 18.23 -5.20 4.87
CA SER A 120 19.09 -6.34 5.11
C SER A 120 20.06 -6.58 3.97
N ILE A 121 21.24 -7.07 4.34
CA ILE A 121 22.31 -7.56 3.48
C ILE A 121 22.85 -8.86 4.08
N PRO A 122 23.58 -9.71 3.33
CA PRO A 122 24.15 -10.93 3.88
C PRO A 122 24.98 -10.66 5.15
N GLY A 123 24.62 -11.32 6.26
CA GLY A 123 25.28 -11.17 7.56
C GLY A 123 24.81 -9.98 8.41
N ARG A 124 23.89 -9.13 7.93
CA ARG A 124 23.30 -8.04 8.72
C ARG A 124 21.85 -7.77 8.34
N VAL A 125 20.98 -7.83 9.33
CA VAL A 125 19.57 -7.41 9.24
C VAL A 125 19.34 -6.28 10.23
N PHE A 126 18.63 -5.23 9.82
CA PHE A 126 18.22 -4.16 10.72
C PHE A 126 17.41 -4.72 11.89
N GLY A 127 17.63 -4.18 13.09
CA GLY A 127 16.77 -4.43 14.25
C GLY A 127 15.43 -3.72 14.10
N GLU A 128 14.44 -4.08 14.93
CA GLU A 128 13.10 -3.47 14.84
C GLU A 128 13.11 -1.94 14.96
N GLY A 129 13.95 -1.39 15.85
CA GLY A 129 14.10 0.05 16.01
C GLY A 129 14.59 0.74 14.74
N GLU A 130 15.60 0.18 14.06
CA GLU A 130 16.11 0.68 12.78
C GLU A 130 15.06 0.58 11.66
N LEU A 131 14.30 -0.52 11.61
CA LEU A 131 13.21 -0.72 10.64
C LEU A 131 12.12 0.34 10.81
N ARG A 132 11.66 0.54 12.06
CA ARG A 132 10.63 1.54 12.37
C ARG A 132 11.12 2.96 12.08
N GLU A 133 12.37 3.25 12.44
CA GLU A 133 12.97 4.56 12.16
C GLU A 133 13.06 4.82 10.66
N ALA A 134 13.38 3.82 9.84
CA ALA A 134 13.36 3.99 8.38
C ALA A 134 11.97 4.42 7.85
N VAL A 135 10.89 3.83 8.37
CA VAL A 135 9.51 4.23 7.99
C VAL A 135 9.19 5.65 8.47
N ARG A 136 9.62 6.01 9.68
CA ARG A 136 9.40 7.34 10.27
C ARG A 136 10.20 8.42 9.56
N SER A 137 11.41 8.10 9.13
CA SER A 137 12.28 9.00 8.36
C SER A 137 11.83 9.18 6.90
N GLY A 138 10.65 8.69 6.54
CA GLY A 138 10.04 8.91 5.23
C GLY A 138 10.58 8.03 4.11
N LYS A 139 11.26 6.91 4.41
CA LYS A 139 11.65 5.94 3.37
C LYS A 139 10.40 5.35 2.72
N LYS A 140 10.45 5.22 1.41
CA LYS A 140 9.36 4.71 0.56
C LYS A 140 9.72 3.38 -0.12
N ALA A 141 11.00 3.10 -0.35
CA ALA A 141 11.46 1.87 -0.99
C ALA A 141 12.38 1.07 -0.06
N PHE A 142 12.00 -0.18 0.21
CA PHE A 142 12.69 -1.08 1.11
C PHE A 142 13.25 -2.28 0.34
N GLY A 143 14.57 -2.41 0.38
CA GLY A 143 15.32 -3.52 -0.21
C GLY A 143 15.79 -4.48 0.87
N PHE A 144 15.71 -5.79 0.63
CA PHE A 144 16.14 -6.80 1.60
C PHE A 144 16.57 -8.09 0.90
N VAL A 145 17.34 -8.90 1.61
CA VAL A 145 17.66 -10.25 1.16
C VAL A 145 16.38 -11.09 1.21
N ASN A 146 16.16 -11.90 0.18
CA ASN A 146 14.90 -12.62 -0.01
C ASN A 146 14.51 -13.54 1.17
N TYR A 147 15.48 -14.21 1.80
CA TYR A 147 15.24 -15.05 2.98
C TYR A 147 14.98 -14.26 4.29
N ASP A 148 15.21 -12.94 4.30
CA ASP A 148 14.90 -12.08 5.46
C ASP A 148 13.48 -11.48 5.40
N ALA A 149 12.72 -11.75 4.32
CA ALA A 149 11.42 -11.15 4.07
C ALA A 149 10.45 -11.31 5.26
N GLU A 150 10.35 -12.51 5.83
CA GLU A 150 9.48 -12.81 6.98
C GLU A 150 9.89 -12.09 8.26
N LYS A 151 11.14 -11.64 8.36
CA LYS A 151 11.65 -10.89 9.51
C LYS A 151 11.42 -9.39 9.37
N VAL A 152 11.63 -8.83 8.17
CA VAL A 152 11.61 -7.36 7.98
C VAL A 152 10.23 -6.83 7.62
N ILE A 153 9.45 -7.54 6.81
CA ILE A 153 8.16 -7.08 6.30
C ILE A 153 7.14 -6.83 7.41
N PRO A 154 6.94 -7.73 8.40
CA PRO A 154 5.95 -7.51 9.45
C PRO A 154 6.17 -6.21 10.23
N VAL A 155 7.43 -5.91 10.57
CA VAL A 155 7.79 -4.70 11.33
C VAL A 155 7.60 -3.44 10.48
N LEU A 156 8.01 -3.47 9.21
CA LEU A 156 7.82 -2.36 8.29
C LEU A 156 6.34 -2.06 8.08
N LEU A 157 5.51 -3.08 7.83
CA LEU A 157 4.08 -2.91 7.62
C LEU A 157 3.35 -2.45 8.87
N ASP A 158 3.66 -3.02 10.04
CA ASP A 158 3.09 -2.57 11.32
C ASP A 158 3.34 -1.07 11.53
N GLU A 159 4.53 -0.57 11.21
CA GLU A 159 4.81 0.87 11.33
C GLU A 159 4.16 1.71 10.23
N ILE A 160 4.08 1.19 9.00
CA ILE A 160 3.44 1.88 7.87
C ILE A 160 1.93 2.07 8.11
N LEU A 161 1.25 1.06 8.63
CA LEU A 161 -0.21 1.03 8.82
C LEU A 161 -0.68 1.86 10.03
N LYS A 162 0.22 2.38 10.86
CA LYS A 162 -0.11 3.31 11.95
C LYS A 162 -0.35 4.75 11.50
N LYS A 163 0.00 5.08 10.25
CA LYS A 163 -0.17 6.42 9.66
C LYS A 163 -1.57 6.58 9.05
#